data_AF-A0A0P9FQ29-F1
#
_entry.id   AF-A0A0P9FQ29-F1
#
_cell.length_a   1.000
_cell.length_b   1.000
_cell.length_c   1.000
_cell.angle_alpha   90.00
_cell.angle_beta   90.00
_cell.angle_gamma   90.00
#
_symmetry.space_group_name_H-M   'P 1'
#
loop_
_entity.id
_entity.type
_entity.pdbx_description
1 polymer ?
#
loop_
_entity_poly.entity_id
_entity_poly.type
_entity_poly.pdbx_seq_one_letter_code
_entity_poly.pdbx_strand_id
1 'polypeptide(L)'
;MDFNQTKQILETVASHGKSGCGIITLANQTNISQSQLREFLDSNNDFFCQLNNKSTYTLNAFGKYKGSVEAMLQSVSERNEKTKFNQLILVACVAFVFGYILGGI
;
A
#
# COMPACT_ATOMS: atom_id res chain seq x y z
N MET A 1 0.85 -4.82 -5.44
CA MET A 1 0.42 -5.67 -4.30
C MET A 1 -1.08 -5.54 -4.14
N ASP A 2 -1.81 -6.63 -3.89
CA ASP A 2 -3.26 -6.58 -3.75
C ASP A 2 -3.70 -5.99 -2.39
N PHE A 3 -4.93 -5.48 -2.32
CA PHE A 3 -5.51 -4.95 -1.07
C PHE A 3 -5.57 -6.02 0.03
N ASN A 4 -5.93 -7.25 -0.30
CA ASN A 4 -6.03 -8.33 0.69
C ASN A 4 -4.66 -8.69 1.27
N GLN A 5 -3.62 -8.72 0.43
CA GLN A 5 -2.24 -8.94 0.87
C GLN A 5 -1.75 -7.80 1.76
N THR A 6 -2.08 -6.56 1.40
CA THR A 6 -1.76 -5.36 2.19
C THR A 6 -2.41 -5.41 3.58
N LYS A 7 -3.69 -5.81 3.63
CA LYS A 7 -4.42 -6.02 4.86
C LYS A 7 -3.77 -7.08 5.74
N GLN A 8 -3.46 -8.25 5.18
CA GLN A 8 -2.79 -9.31 5.94
C GLN A 8 -1.45 -8.84 6.53
N ILE A 9 -0.65 -8.07 5.78
CA ILE A 9 0.60 -7.51 6.30
C ILE A 9 0.36 -6.58 7.48
N LEU A 10 -0.55 -5.60 7.31
CA LEU A 10 -0.82 -4.62 8.36
C LEU A 10 -1.34 -5.27 9.63
N GLU A 11 -2.27 -6.21 9.52
CA GLU A 11 -2.80 -6.99 10.64
C GLU A 11 -1.72 -7.85 11.31
N THR A 12 -0.84 -8.47 10.51
CA THR A 12 0.28 -9.27 11.02
C THR A 12 1.28 -8.41 11.79
N VAL A 13 1.66 -7.24 11.26
CA VAL A 13 2.55 -6.32 11.98
C VAL A 13 1.88 -5.80 13.25
N ALA A 14 0.58 -5.47 13.17
CA ALA A 14 -0.19 -4.98 14.32
C ALA A 14 -0.26 -6.01 15.46
N SER A 15 -0.45 -7.29 15.13
CA SER A 15 -0.56 -8.36 16.13
C SER A 15 0.73 -8.59 16.92
N HIS A 16 1.88 -8.28 16.32
CA HIS A 16 3.18 -8.33 17.00
C HIS A 16 3.46 -7.08 17.87
N GLY A 17 2.70 -5.99 17.66
CA GLY A 17 2.75 -4.79 18.46
C GLY A 17 4.15 -4.17 18.57
N LYS A 18 4.54 -3.82 19.81
CA LYS A 18 5.79 -3.10 20.11
C LYS A 18 7.05 -3.94 19.96
N SER A 19 6.97 -5.27 19.99
CA SER A 19 8.12 -6.15 19.71
C SER A 19 8.55 -6.06 18.25
N GLY A 20 7.65 -5.63 17.36
CA GLY A 20 7.86 -5.64 15.92
C GLY A 20 7.85 -7.05 15.34
N CYS A 21 7.76 -7.13 14.02
CA CYS A 21 7.79 -8.38 13.27
C CYS A 21 8.99 -8.39 12.32
N GLY A 22 9.75 -9.47 12.34
CA GLY A 22 10.87 -9.67 11.41
C GLY A 22 10.37 -10.05 10.02
N ILE A 23 11.12 -9.69 8.98
CA ILE A 23 10.68 -9.92 7.59
C ILE A 23 10.50 -11.39 7.22
N ILE A 24 11.29 -12.28 7.83
CA ILE A 24 11.18 -13.74 7.64
C ILE A 24 9.88 -14.24 8.26
N THR A 25 9.56 -13.79 9.48
CA THR A 25 8.31 -14.14 10.17
C THR A 25 7.11 -13.62 9.38
N LEU A 26 7.18 -12.38 8.90
CA LEU A 26 6.14 -11.78 8.06
C LEU A 26 5.92 -12.58 6.78
N ALA A 27 7.00 -13.00 6.10
CA ALA A 27 6.94 -13.83 4.91
C ALA A 27 6.25 -15.17 5.17
N ASN A 28 6.61 -15.84 6.27
CA ASN A 28 6.02 -17.12 6.66
C ASN A 28 4.52 -17.00 7.00
N GLN A 29 4.11 -15.92 7.67
CA GLN A 29 2.72 -15.75 8.10
C GLN A 29 1.81 -15.23 6.98
N THR A 30 2.34 -14.40 6.09
CA THR A 30 1.55 -13.83 4.97
C THR A 30 1.64 -14.68 3.71
N ASN A 31 2.56 -15.66 3.64
CA ASN A 31 2.89 -16.42 2.45
C ASN A 31 3.32 -15.53 1.27
N ILE A 32 4.05 -14.45 1.57
CA ILE A 32 4.54 -13.46 0.61
C ILE A 32 6.07 -13.51 0.60
N SER A 33 6.66 -13.39 -0.59
CA SER A 33 8.12 -13.44 -0.71
C SER A 33 8.79 -12.28 0.04
N GLN A 34 9.95 -12.56 0.64
CA GLN A 34 10.71 -11.53 1.36
C GLN A 34 11.07 -10.33 0.45
N SER A 35 11.34 -10.57 -0.84
CA SER A 35 11.64 -9.50 -1.79
C SER A 35 10.46 -8.54 -1.96
N GLN A 36 9.25 -9.08 -2.17
CA GLN A 36 8.04 -8.27 -2.30
C GLN A 36 7.71 -7.53 -1.01
N LEU A 37 7.95 -8.17 0.15
CA LEU A 37 7.79 -7.52 1.44
C LEU A 37 8.77 -6.36 1.63
N ARG A 38 10.04 -6.52 1.26
CA ARG A 38 11.03 -5.42 1.34
C ARG A 38 10.58 -4.23 0.51
N GLU A 39 10.23 -4.47 -0.76
CA GLU A 39 9.79 -3.43 -1.68
C GLU A 39 8.52 -2.73 -1.16
N PHE A 40 7.57 -3.50 -0.62
CA PHE A 40 6.33 -2.95 -0.08
C PHE A 40 6.58 -2.10 1.18
N LEU A 41 7.38 -2.60 2.13
CA LEU A 41 7.69 -1.89 3.36
C LEU A 41 8.48 -0.60 3.07
N ASP A 42 9.42 -0.64 2.14
CA ASP A 42 10.22 0.52 1.73
C ASP A 42 9.37 1.56 0.97
N SER A 43 8.45 1.11 0.12
CA SER A 43 7.52 2.01 -0.58
C SER A 43 6.48 2.66 0.35
N ASN A 44 6.30 2.14 1.57
CA ASN A 44 5.29 2.58 2.52
C ASN A 44 5.89 2.92 3.90
N ASN A 45 7.02 3.63 3.92
CA ASN A 45 7.69 4.10 5.14
C ASN A 45 6.81 4.95 6.07
N ASP A 46 5.73 5.55 5.57
CA ASP A 46 4.74 6.25 6.41
C ASP A 46 3.91 5.31 7.30
N PHE A 47 3.76 4.05 6.91
CA PHE A 47 2.94 3.05 7.62
C PHE A 47 3.77 2.26 8.63
N PHE A 48 5.06 2.08 8.35
CA PHE A 48 5.93 1.19 9.11
C PHE A 48 7.13 1.93 9.69
N CYS A 49 7.52 1.57 10.92
CA CYS A 49 8.79 1.96 11.51
C CYS A 49 9.71 0.75 11.61
N GLN A 50 10.97 0.96 11.29
CA GLN A 50 11.98 -0.08 11.41
C GLN A 50 12.64 -0.01 12.80
N LEU A 51 12.76 -1.15 13.46
CA LEU A 51 13.36 -1.33 14.79
C LEU A 51 14.64 -2.17 14.67
N ASN A 52 15.55 -2.01 15.64
CA ASN A 52 16.80 -2.78 15.80
C ASN A 52 17.62 -2.95 14.51
N ASN A 53 18.29 -1.88 14.06
CA ASN A 53 19.26 -1.91 12.95
C ASN A 53 18.75 -2.68 11.71
N LYS A 54 17.49 -2.43 11.33
CA LYS A 54 16.84 -2.97 10.13
C LYS A 54 16.30 -4.39 10.19
N SER A 55 16.25 -5.03 11.36
CA SER A 55 15.81 -6.43 11.45
C SER A 55 14.29 -6.60 11.64
N THR A 56 13.60 -5.64 12.24
CA THR A 56 12.17 -5.77 12.56
C THR A 56 11.37 -4.53 12.16
N TYR A 57 10.08 -4.72 11.91
CA TYR A 57 9.14 -3.67 11.49
C TYR A 57 7.96 -3.61 12.45
N THR A 58 7.53 -2.40 12.82
CA THR A 58 6.33 -2.14 13.60
C THR A 58 5.45 -1.11 12.88
N LEU A 59 4.20 -0.95 13.29
CA LEU A 59 3.37 0.12 12.76
C LEU A 59 3.86 1.47 13.26
N ASN A 60 3.89 2.46 12.36
CA ASN A 60 4.32 3.80 12.69
C ASN A 60 3.28 4.52 13.55
N ALA A 61 3.46 4.47 14.87
CA ALA A 61 2.60 5.14 15.85
C ALA A 61 2.76 6.67 15.88
N PHE A 62 3.89 7.19 15.37
CA PHE A 62 4.19 8.63 15.35
C PHE A 62 3.91 9.28 14.00
N GLY A 63 3.66 8.47 12.97
CA GLY A 63 3.36 8.91 11.62
C GLY A 63 1.93 9.41 11.45
N LYS A 64 1.61 9.78 10.21
CA LYS A 64 0.32 10.35 9.80
C LYS A 64 -0.89 9.52 10.25
N TYR A 65 -0.73 8.20 10.34
CA TYR A 65 -1.80 7.25 10.63
C TYR A 65 -1.85 6.80 12.09
N LYS A 66 -0.95 7.30 12.95
CA LYS A 66 -0.90 7.02 14.39
C LYS A 66 -0.95 5.52 14.75
N GLY A 67 -0.40 4.66 13.89
CA GLY A 67 -0.43 3.21 14.07
C GLY A 67 -1.79 2.53 13.88
N SER A 68 -2.81 3.25 13.38
CA SER A 68 -4.13 2.66 13.09
C SER A 68 -4.11 1.90 11.77
N VAL A 69 -4.33 0.57 11.84
CA VAL A 69 -4.48 -0.30 10.67
C VAL A 69 -5.63 0.16 9.77
N GLU A 70 -6.76 0.55 10.37
CA GLU A 70 -7.95 0.99 9.63
C GLU A 70 -7.67 2.26 8.82
N ALA A 71 -6.99 3.24 9.43
CA ALA A 71 -6.61 4.48 8.74
C ALA A 71 -5.61 4.23 7.60
N MET A 72 -4.67 3.30 7.78
CA MET A 72 -3.73 2.90 6.73
C MET A 72 -4.46 2.21 5.57
N LEU A 73 -5.36 1.27 5.87
CA LEU A 73 -6.18 0.56 4.87
C LEU A 73 -7.09 1.50 4.08
N GLN A 74 -7.75 2.43 4.77
CA GLN A 74 -8.56 3.46 4.12
C GLN A 74 -7.73 4.25 3.13
N SER A 75 -6.51 4.65 3.50
CA SER A 75 -5.64 5.41 2.60
C SER A 75 -5.19 4.60 1.37
N VAL A 76 -4.99 3.29 1.51
CA VAL A 76 -4.67 2.40 0.38
C VAL A 76 -5.89 2.26 -0.54
N SER A 77 -7.10 2.17 0.02
CA SER A 77 -8.34 2.16 -0.76
C SER A 77 -8.53 3.45 -1.56
N GLU A 78 -8.40 4.60 -0.89
CA GLU A 78 -8.54 5.92 -1.53
C GLU A 78 -7.51 6.15 -2.65
N ARG A 79 -6.26 5.70 -2.46
CA ARG A 79 -5.22 5.77 -3.51
C ARG A 79 -5.60 4.94 -4.73
N ASN A 80 -6.15 3.74 -4.51
CA ASN A 80 -6.61 2.87 -5.59
C ASN A 80 -7.82 3.47 -6.34
N GLU A 81 -8.79 4.03 -5.63
CA GLU A 81 -9.98 4.65 -6.24
C GLU A 81 -9.61 5.90 -7.05
N LYS A 82 -8.75 6.77 -6.51
CA LYS A 82 -8.24 7.94 -7.26
C LYS A 82 -7.50 7.56 -8.52
N THR A 83 -6.71 6.48 -8.48
CA THR A 83 -5.98 5.98 -9.66
C THR A 83 -6.94 5.51 -10.75
N LYS A 84 -7.97 4.73 -10.38
CA LYS A 84 -9.01 4.29 -11.32
C LYS A 84 -9.77 5.46 -11.94
N PHE A 85 -10.15 6.43 -11.12
CA PHE A 85 -10.87 7.62 -11.59
C PHE A 85 -10.03 8.46 -12.56
N ASN A 86 -8.75 8.68 -12.26
CA ASN A 86 -7.82 9.39 -13.14
C ASN A 86 -7.63 8.69 -14.48
N GLN A 87 -7.51 7.35 -14.49
CA GLN A 87 -7.43 6.58 -15.73
C GLN A 87 -8.70 6.73 -16.58
N LEU A 88 -9.87 6.69 -15.95
CA LEU A 88 -11.15 6.80 -16.63
C LEU A 88 -11.35 8.19 -17.26
N ILE A 89 -10.98 9.26 -16.53
CA ILE A 89 -10.95 10.63 -17.07
C ILE A 89 -10.01 10.72 -18.27
N LEU A 90 -8.79 10.16 -18.16
CA LEU A 90 -7.81 10.25 -19.23
C LEU A 90 -8.29 9.54 -20.50
N VAL A 91 -8.90 8.35 -20.39
CA VAL A 91 -9.50 7.64 -21.52
C VAL A 91 -10.66 8.45 -22.13
N ALA A 92 -11.52 9.05 -21.29
CA ALA A 92 -12.61 9.89 -21.78
C ALA A 92 -12.11 11.13 -22.54
N CYS A 93 -11.06 11.80 -22.03
CA CYS A 93 -10.43 12.93 -22.72
C CYS A 93 -9.82 12.51 -24.06
N VAL A 94 -9.11 11.38 -24.12
CA VAL A 94 -8.53 10.87 -25.37
C VAL A 94 -9.64 10.53 -26.37
N ALA A 95 -10.69 9.83 -25.94
CA ALA A 95 -11.82 9.49 -26.80
C ALA A 95 -12.54 10.73 -27.36
N PHE A 96 -12.71 11.77 -26.53
CA PHE A 96 -13.31 13.04 -26.96
C PHE A 96 -12.47 13.75 -28.03
N VAL A 97 -11.15 13.80 -27.86
CA VAL A 97 -10.24 14.41 -28.83
C VAL A 97 -10.24 13.63 -30.15
N PHE A 98 -10.17 12.29 -30.10
CA PHE A 98 -10.24 11.45 -31.31
C PHE A 98 -11.59 11.56 -32.02
N GLY A 99 -12.70 11.62 -31.28
CA GLY A 99 -14.03 11.84 -31.84
C GLY A 99 -14.18 13.20 -32.53
N TYR A 100 -13.59 14.25 -31.96
CA TYR A 100 -13.57 15.59 -32.56
C TYR A 100 -12.76 15.62 -33.87
N ILE A 101 -11.61 14.95 -33.91
CA ILE A 101 -10.76 14.90 -35.11
C ILE A 101 -11.42 14.08 -36.25
N LEU A 102 -12.06 12.96 -35.93
CA LEU A 102 -12.71 12.10 -36.94
C LEU A 102 -14.08 12.61 -37.40
N GLY A 103 -14.83 13.31 -36.54
CA GLY A 103 -16.13 13.90 -36.88
C GLY A 103 -16.04 15.27 -37.56
N GLY A 104 -14.85 15.86 -37.64
CA GLY A 104 -14.59 17.15 -38.28
C GLY A 104 -13.99 17.07 -39.70
N ILE A 105 -13.78 15.85 -40.23
CA ILE A 105 -13.39 15.57 -41.62
C ILE A 105 -14.64 15.11 -42.38
#